data_AF-A0A960YQJ6-F1
#
_entry.id   AF-A0A960YQJ6-F1
#
_cell.length_a   1.000
_cell.length_b   1.000
_cell.length_c   1.000
_cell.angle_alpha   90.00
_cell.angle_beta   90.00
_cell.angle_gamma   90.00
#
_symmetry.space_group_name_H-M   'P 1'
#
loop_
_entity.id
_entity.type
_entity.pdbx_description
1 polymer ?
#
loop_
_entity_poly.entity_id
_entity_poly.type
_entity_poly.pdbx_seq_one_letter_code
_entity_poly.pdbx_strand_id
1 'polypeptide(L)'
;MNSVLFRFWRPYLLFAGALLILADLNASQPPVGVKKGAIWNEKGQVYVLDQKGQRAVWYKDGTRRASGGLSSKGRDGLWHFYYPNGKIEAKGVYQDGSRNGAWEWYADNAVLSSRGSYKQNSKEGLWEFYYPDQKIKMAGLYQSGRRIGTWKNYYPDGQLFYQGDYNADEPHGNWTYYYKNGQLLQKGQMSKGVRVGSWQICVQPGGPCQTEQNRNPAAPRLSHMQKESPISKSLRSTRDPAALLEGMDAGGVPDQTPHGLKNNNPWDR
;
A
#
# COMPACT_ATOMS: atom_id res chain seq x y z
N MET A 1 67.94 75.98 -25.94
CA MET A 1 67.44 75.72 -24.57
C MET A 1 65.99 75.22 -24.69
N ASN A 2 65.83 73.91 -24.46
CA ASN A 2 64.68 73.06 -24.10
C ASN A 2 63.32 73.77 -23.88
N SER A 3 62.14 73.28 -24.27
CA SER A 3 61.55 71.94 -24.05
C SER A 3 60.25 71.82 -24.89
N VAL A 4 60.08 70.81 -25.76
CA VAL A 4 59.26 69.58 -25.61
C VAL A 4 57.87 69.76 -24.97
N LEU A 5 56.80 69.52 -25.74
CA LEU A 5 55.49 69.02 -25.27
C LEU A 5 54.81 68.23 -26.40
N PHE A 6 54.99 66.91 -26.41
CA PHE A 6 54.20 65.97 -27.23
C PHE A 6 53.02 65.46 -26.39
N ARG A 7 51.79 65.66 -26.87
CA ARG A 7 50.57 65.07 -26.29
C ARG A 7 50.29 63.73 -26.94
N PHE A 8 50.41 62.64 -26.17
CA PHE A 8 50.00 61.29 -26.55
C PHE A 8 48.47 61.16 -26.48
N TRP A 9 47.86 60.69 -27.59
CA TRP A 9 46.48 60.22 -27.64
C TRP A 9 46.51 58.69 -27.49
N ARG A 10 45.86 58.14 -26.46
CA ARG A 10 45.70 56.69 -26.26
C ARG A 10 44.46 56.21 -27.01
N PRO A 11 44.51 55.18 -27.87
CA PRO A 11 43.31 54.45 -28.25
C PRO A 11 43.10 53.29 -27.27
N TYR A 12 41.96 53.28 -26.57
CA TYR A 12 41.47 52.07 -25.90
C TYR A 12 40.76 51.21 -26.95
N LEU A 13 41.36 50.08 -27.30
CA LEU A 13 40.71 48.98 -28.01
C LEU A 13 39.80 48.23 -27.03
N LEU A 14 38.48 48.38 -27.17
CA LEU A 14 37.50 47.54 -26.51
C LEU A 14 37.40 46.21 -27.28
N PHE A 15 38.00 45.15 -26.72
CA PHE A 15 37.70 43.78 -27.13
C PHE A 15 36.31 43.41 -26.60
N ALA A 16 35.30 43.47 -27.48
CA ALA A 16 34.01 42.83 -27.24
C ALA A 16 34.18 41.31 -27.42
N GLY A 17 34.51 40.62 -26.33
CA GLY A 17 34.43 39.16 -26.28
C GLY A 17 32.96 38.75 -26.27
N ALA A 18 32.45 38.33 -27.43
CA ALA A 18 31.16 37.66 -27.52
C ALA A 18 31.27 36.27 -26.86
N LEU A 19 30.84 36.16 -25.61
CA LEU A 19 30.69 34.90 -24.91
C LEU A 19 29.43 34.22 -25.46
N LEU A 20 29.58 33.41 -26.52
CA LEU A 20 28.54 32.49 -26.97
C LEU A 20 28.39 31.39 -25.92
N ILE A 21 27.44 31.55 -25.01
CA ILE A 21 26.96 30.47 -24.16
C ILE A 21 26.17 29.52 -25.07
N LEU A 22 26.84 28.46 -25.55
CA LEU A 22 26.14 27.29 -26.07
C LEU A 22 25.38 26.70 -24.88
N ALA A 23 24.08 26.98 -24.79
CA ALA A 23 23.20 26.20 -23.93
C ALA A 23 23.27 24.76 -24.44
N ASP A 24 23.82 23.86 -23.62
CA ASP A 24 23.84 22.43 -23.88
C ASP A 24 22.40 21.95 -24.12
N LEU A 25 22.05 21.80 -25.40
CA LEU A 25 20.85 21.11 -25.88
C LEU A 25 21.05 19.59 -25.73
N ASN A 26 21.55 19.16 -24.58
CA ASN A 26 21.66 17.77 -24.23
C ASN A 26 20.55 17.44 -23.23
N ALA A 27 19.30 17.53 -23.69
CA ALA A 27 18.21 16.87 -23.00
C ALA A 27 18.53 15.37 -23.04
N SER A 28 19.09 14.86 -21.94
CA SER A 28 19.50 13.48 -21.79
C SER A 28 18.33 12.60 -22.23
N GLN A 29 18.57 11.79 -23.26
CA GLN A 29 17.54 10.86 -23.72
C GLN A 29 17.13 9.98 -22.53
N PRO A 30 15.83 9.72 -22.35
CA PRO A 30 15.39 8.92 -21.24
C PRO A 30 15.99 7.50 -21.35
N PRO A 31 16.17 6.80 -20.22
CA PRO A 31 16.80 5.50 -20.19
C PRO A 31 16.05 4.47 -21.05
N VAL A 32 16.75 3.43 -21.47
CA VAL A 32 16.20 2.33 -22.28
C VAL A 32 14.93 1.79 -21.60
N GLY A 33 13.83 1.67 -22.36
CA GLY A 33 12.53 1.21 -21.86
C GLY A 33 11.52 2.33 -21.56
N VAL A 34 11.99 3.57 -21.37
CA VAL A 34 11.13 4.76 -21.24
C VAL A 34 10.76 5.30 -22.62
N LYS A 35 9.48 5.57 -22.85
CA LYS A 35 9.03 6.14 -24.13
C LYS A 35 9.49 7.58 -24.30
N LYS A 36 9.88 7.95 -25.53
CA LYS A 36 10.21 9.33 -25.91
C LYS A 36 9.07 10.28 -25.53
N GLY A 37 9.41 11.42 -24.93
CA GLY A 37 8.46 12.41 -24.44
C GLY A 37 7.98 12.20 -23.00
N ALA A 38 8.39 11.11 -22.34
CA ALA A 38 8.18 10.98 -20.90
C ALA A 38 8.99 12.02 -20.14
N ILE A 39 8.39 12.62 -19.12
CA ILE A 39 8.97 13.68 -18.29
C ILE A 39 9.38 13.08 -16.95
N TRP A 40 10.57 13.42 -16.48
CA TRP A 40 11.04 13.03 -15.15
C TRP A 40 10.27 13.79 -14.06
N ASN A 41 9.76 13.07 -13.08
CA ASN A 41 9.13 13.62 -11.88
C ASN A 41 10.04 13.41 -10.68
N GLU A 42 10.65 14.50 -10.18
CA GLU A 42 11.59 14.46 -9.06
C GLU A 42 10.97 13.94 -7.76
N LYS A 43 9.72 14.34 -7.46
CA LYS A 43 9.02 13.96 -6.23
C LYS A 43 8.76 12.46 -6.16
N GLY A 44 8.29 11.88 -7.27
CA GLY A 44 7.99 10.46 -7.37
C GLY A 44 9.18 9.60 -7.77
N GLN A 45 10.28 10.21 -8.21
CA GLN A 45 11.45 9.55 -8.76
C GLN A 45 11.10 8.56 -9.90
N VAL A 46 10.26 9.02 -10.83
CA VAL A 46 9.72 8.24 -11.95
C VAL A 46 9.64 9.07 -13.23
N TYR A 47 9.63 8.40 -14.38
CA TYR A 47 9.24 9.01 -15.65
C TYR A 47 7.74 8.87 -15.87
N VAL A 48 7.09 9.92 -16.36
CA VAL A 48 5.63 9.97 -16.61
C VAL A 48 5.36 10.41 -18.05
N LEU A 49 4.48 9.71 -18.75
CA LEU A 49 3.98 10.09 -20.06
C LEU A 49 2.46 10.03 -20.06
N ASP A 50 1.83 11.16 -20.38
CA ASP A 50 0.41 11.26 -20.64
C ASP A 50 0.17 11.45 -22.12
N GLN A 51 -0.55 10.52 -22.76
CA GLN A 51 -0.80 10.58 -24.20
C GLN A 51 -2.14 9.92 -24.51
N LYS A 52 -3.00 10.62 -25.28
CA LYS A 52 -4.31 10.10 -25.73
C LYS A 52 -5.19 9.57 -24.57
N GLY A 53 -5.25 10.31 -23.45
CA GLY A 53 -6.06 9.92 -22.29
C GLY A 53 -5.53 8.69 -21.53
N GLN A 54 -4.26 8.33 -21.72
CA GLN A 54 -3.59 7.25 -21.00
C GLN A 54 -2.36 7.80 -20.30
N ARG A 55 -2.12 7.33 -19.08
CA ARG A 55 -0.90 7.57 -18.31
C ARG A 55 -0.04 6.33 -18.31
N ALA A 56 1.25 6.55 -18.49
CA ALA A 56 2.29 5.54 -18.45
C ALA A 56 3.41 6.05 -17.54
N VAL A 57 3.79 5.25 -16.54
CA VAL A 57 4.82 5.60 -15.55
C VAL A 57 5.92 4.54 -15.57
N TRP A 58 7.17 4.96 -15.45
CA TRP A 58 8.33 4.07 -15.39
C TRP A 58 9.23 4.41 -14.21
N TYR A 59 9.88 3.38 -13.68
CA TYR A 59 11.01 3.51 -12.77
C TYR A 59 12.22 4.15 -13.45
N LYS A 60 13.24 4.52 -12.66
CA LYS A 60 14.52 5.07 -13.14
C LYS A 60 15.23 4.15 -14.15
N ASP A 61 15.07 2.85 -14.00
CA ASP A 61 15.69 1.83 -14.85
C ASP A 61 14.91 1.58 -16.15
N GLY A 62 13.79 2.29 -16.37
CA GLY A 62 12.92 2.10 -17.53
C GLY A 62 11.93 0.95 -17.42
N THR A 63 11.86 0.25 -16.27
CA THR A 63 10.82 -0.73 -16.01
C THR A 63 9.47 -0.04 -15.82
N ARG A 64 8.38 -0.64 -16.33
CA ARG A 64 7.01 -0.12 -16.15
C ARG A 64 6.68 -0.07 -14.65
N ARG A 65 6.21 1.08 -14.15
CA ARG A 65 5.77 1.28 -12.76
C ARG A 65 4.25 1.24 -12.63
N ALA A 66 3.56 1.93 -13.52
CA ALA A 66 2.11 2.03 -13.55
C ALA A 66 1.60 2.38 -14.94
N SER A 67 0.34 2.04 -15.22
CA SER A 67 -0.36 2.49 -16.41
C SER A 67 -1.87 2.38 -16.26
N GLY A 68 -2.60 3.30 -16.89
CA GLY A 68 -4.06 3.24 -16.97
C GLY A 68 -4.66 4.49 -17.62
N GLY A 69 -5.98 4.53 -17.69
CA GLY A 69 -6.73 5.63 -18.29
C GLY A 69 -6.77 6.89 -17.42
N LEU A 70 -6.97 8.02 -18.09
CA LEU A 70 -7.23 9.32 -17.49
C LEU A 70 -8.54 9.89 -18.05
N SER A 71 -9.35 10.48 -17.18
CA SER A 71 -10.47 11.36 -17.52
C SER A 71 -10.15 12.78 -17.08
N SER A 72 -11.08 13.71 -17.30
CA SER A 72 -10.98 15.10 -16.80
C SER A 72 -10.92 15.19 -15.27
N LYS A 73 -11.32 14.13 -14.56
CA LYS A 73 -11.36 14.07 -13.10
C LYS A 73 -10.21 13.23 -12.49
N GLY A 74 -9.23 12.82 -13.30
CA GLY A 74 -8.07 12.06 -12.85
C GLY A 74 -8.07 10.63 -13.40
N ARG A 75 -7.61 9.67 -12.60
CA ARG A 75 -7.49 8.26 -13.02
C ARG A 75 -8.84 7.66 -13.33
N ASP A 76 -8.94 6.93 -14.44
CA ASP A 76 -10.19 6.33 -14.89
C ASP A 76 -9.96 4.99 -15.60
N GLY A 77 -10.90 4.06 -15.42
CA GLY A 77 -10.82 2.71 -15.98
C GLY A 77 -9.80 1.81 -15.27
N LEU A 78 -9.36 0.77 -15.97
CA LEU A 78 -8.46 -0.24 -15.41
C LEU A 78 -7.03 0.30 -15.28
N TRP A 79 -6.49 0.17 -14.08
CA TRP A 79 -5.11 0.52 -13.75
C TRP A 79 -4.31 -0.70 -13.35
N HIS A 80 -3.03 -0.69 -13.75
CA HIS A 80 -2.04 -1.68 -13.37
C HIS A 80 -0.85 -0.99 -12.71
N PHE A 81 -0.35 -1.61 -11.66
CA PHE A 81 0.85 -1.22 -10.93
C PHE A 81 1.79 -2.41 -10.91
N TYR A 82 3.08 -2.13 -11.03
CA TYR A 82 4.11 -3.15 -11.18
C TYR A 82 5.24 -2.90 -10.19
N TYR A 83 5.84 -3.99 -9.72
CA TYR A 83 7.09 -3.99 -8.97
C TYR A 83 8.29 -3.63 -9.86
N PRO A 84 9.46 -3.29 -9.28
CA PRO A 84 10.69 -3.04 -10.03
C PRO A 84 11.16 -4.25 -10.85
N ASN A 85 10.75 -5.47 -10.47
CA ASN A 85 11.05 -6.68 -11.24
C ASN A 85 10.09 -6.90 -12.43
N GLY A 86 9.22 -5.92 -12.73
CA GLY A 86 8.26 -5.95 -13.83
C GLY A 86 7.00 -6.78 -13.59
N LYS A 87 6.90 -7.50 -12.46
CA LYS A 87 5.70 -8.27 -12.11
C LYS A 87 4.61 -7.35 -11.58
N ILE A 88 3.36 -7.76 -11.77
CA ILE A 88 2.21 -7.02 -11.28
C ILE A 88 2.22 -6.95 -9.74
N GLU A 89 1.99 -5.76 -9.21
CA GLU A 89 1.89 -5.45 -7.78
C GLU A 89 0.42 -5.28 -7.39
N ALA A 90 -0.34 -4.55 -8.20
CA ALA A 90 -1.76 -4.37 -8.01
C ALA A 90 -2.47 -4.06 -9.32
N LYS A 91 -3.76 -4.35 -9.40
CA LYS A 91 -4.65 -3.85 -10.45
C LYS A 91 -6.05 -3.65 -9.92
N GLY A 92 -6.78 -2.76 -10.57
CA GLY A 92 -8.18 -2.53 -10.29
C GLY A 92 -8.70 -1.30 -11.02
N VAL A 93 -9.99 -1.03 -10.82
CA VAL A 93 -10.68 0.03 -11.53
C VAL A 93 -10.65 1.32 -10.73
N TYR A 94 -10.34 2.41 -11.43
CA TYR A 94 -10.60 3.77 -11.00
C TYR A 94 -11.85 4.30 -11.71
N GLN A 95 -12.58 5.16 -11.02
CA GLN A 95 -13.62 5.99 -11.57
C GLN A 95 -13.44 7.40 -11.00
N ASP A 96 -13.30 8.39 -11.87
CA ASP A 96 -13.16 9.81 -11.49
C ASP A 96 -12.10 10.04 -10.39
N GLY A 97 -10.92 9.44 -10.56
CA GLY A 97 -9.78 9.57 -9.66
C GLY A 97 -9.83 8.69 -8.39
N SER A 98 -10.94 7.98 -8.16
CA SER A 98 -11.11 7.13 -6.97
C SER A 98 -11.18 5.65 -7.33
N ARG A 99 -10.62 4.78 -6.48
CA ARG A 99 -10.81 3.33 -6.60
C ARG A 99 -12.30 2.99 -6.54
N ASN A 100 -12.77 2.22 -7.49
CA ASN A 100 -14.14 1.74 -7.52
C ASN A 100 -14.21 0.36 -8.16
N GLY A 101 -14.96 -0.57 -7.56
CA GLY A 101 -15.07 -1.95 -8.02
C GLY A 101 -13.91 -2.83 -7.57
N ALA A 102 -13.67 -3.92 -8.31
CA ALA A 102 -12.75 -4.98 -7.93
C ALA A 102 -11.28 -4.55 -8.01
N TRP A 103 -10.52 -5.02 -7.02
CA TRP A 103 -9.09 -4.81 -6.92
C TRP A 103 -8.37 -6.06 -6.42
N GLU A 104 -7.15 -6.23 -6.91
CA GLU A 104 -6.26 -7.33 -6.58
C GLU A 104 -4.85 -6.82 -6.28
N TRP A 105 -4.22 -7.42 -5.29
CA TRP A 105 -2.82 -7.20 -4.92
C TRP A 105 -2.06 -8.51 -5.01
N TYR A 106 -0.81 -8.39 -5.40
CA TYR A 106 0.10 -9.51 -5.63
C TYR A 106 1.38 -9.27 -4.83
N ALA A 107 2.06 -10.33 -4.43
CA ALA A 107 3.43 -10.25 -3.93
C ALA A 107 4.42 -10.10 -5.09
N ASP A 108 5.67 -9.77 -4.78
CA ASP A 108 6.75 -9.56 -5.77
C ASP A 108 7.05 -10.80 -6.62
N ASN A 109 6.64 -11.98 -6.17
CA ASN A 109 6.71 -13.23 -6.92
C ASN A 109 5.51 -13.47 -7.85
N ALA A 110 4.57 -12.52 -7.94
CA ALA A 110 3.29 -12.58 -8.68
C ALA A 110 2.21 -13.50 -8.07
N VAL A 111 2.35 -13.90 -6.80
CA VAL A 111 1.32 -14.65 -6.07
C VAL A 111 0.25 -13.70 -5.52
N LEU A 112 -1.03 -14.03 -5.68
CA LEU A 112 -2.14 -13.20 -5.18
C LEU A 112 -2.05 -13.07 -3.66
N SER A 113 -2.02 -11.85 -3.14
CA SER A 113 -1.90 -11.60 -1.70
C SER A 113 -3.21 -11.15 -1.08
N SER A 114 -4.03 -10.41 -1.82
CA SER A 114 -5.39 -10.04 -1.40
C SER A 114 -6.25 -9.60 -2.57
N ARG A 115 -7.56 -9.69 -2.38
CA ARG A 115 -8.55 -9.12 -3.30
C ARG A 115 -9.77 -8.63 -2.53
N GLY A 116 -10.49 -7.72 -3.15
CA GLY A 116 -11.75 -7.18 -2.64
C GLY A 116 -12.28 -6.10 -3.56
N SER A 117 -13.23 -5.32 -3.07
CA SER A 117 -13.76 -4.18 -3.81
C SER A 117 -13.57 -2.88 -3.05
N TYR A 118 -13.59 -1.78 -3.82
CA TYR A 118 -13.63 -0.42 -3.33
C TYR A 118 -14.91 0.27 -3.79
N LYS A 119 -15.35 1.23 -3.01
CA LYS A 119 -16.33 2.25 -3.37
C LYS A 119 -15.77 3.60 -2.96
N GLN A 120 -15.41 4.42 -3.94
CA GLN A 120 -14.83 5.76 -3.71
C GLN A 120 -13.66 5.73 -2.71
N ASN A 121 -12.60 4.97 -3.02
CA ASN A 121 -11.42 4.76 -2.16
C ASN A 121 -11.68 4.04 -0.82
N SER A 122 -12.92 3.73 -0.45
CA SER A 122 -13.23 2.93 0.74
C SER A 122 -13.37 1.45 0.41
N LYS A 123 -12.75 0.57 1.20
CA LYS A 123 -12.99 -0.89 1.07
C LYS A 123 -14.46 -1.21 1.27
N GLU A 124 -15.00 -2.06 0.41
CA GLU A 124 -16.42 -2.41 0.39
C GLU A 124 -16.59 -3.90 0.08
N GLY A 125 -17.56 -4.54 0.74
CA GLY A 125 -17.92 -5.93 0.51
C GLY A 125 -16.89 -6.93 1.04
N LEU A 126 -16.88 -8.12 0.46
CA LEU A 126 -15.98 -9.21 0.85
C LEU A 126 -14.53 -8.88 0.50
N TRP A 127 -13.66 -9.09 1.48
CA TRP A 127 -12.22 -9.03 1.33
C TRP A 127 -11.60 -10.34 1.74
N GLU A 128 -10.62 -10.77 0.96
CA GLU A 128 -9.87 -12.00 1.16
C GLU A 128 -8.38 -11.70 1.10
N PHE A 129 -7.64 -12.34 1.99
CA PHE A 129 -6.19 -12.29 2.09
C PHE A 129 -5.65 -13.70 2.03
N TYR A 130 -4.51 -13.89 1.38
CA TYR A 130 -3.99 -15.21 1.05
C TYR A 130 -2.59 -15.44 1.63
N TYR A 131 -2.30 -16.70 1.90
CA TYR A 131 -0.94 -17.19 2.10
C TYR A 131 -0.22 -17.37 0.75
N PRO A 132 1.11 -17.49 0.73
CA PRO A 132 1.87 -17.74 -0.51
C PRO A 132 1.48 -19.04 -1.23
N ASP A 133 0.88 -20.00 -0.53
CA ASP A 133 0.35 -21.25 -1.10
C ASP A 133 -1.09 -21.11 -1.62
N GLN A 134 -1.60 -19.87 -1.72
CA GLN A 134 -2.94 -19.50 -2.21
C GLN A 134 -4.11 -19.93 -1.31
N LYS A 135 -3.85 -20.43 -0.10
CA LYS A 135 -4.92 -20.65 0.87
C LYS A 135 -5.38 -19.33 1.48
N ILE A 136 -6.67 -19.26 1.83
CA ILE A 136 -7.22 -18.09 2.52
C ILE A 136 -6.56 -17.99 3.90
N LYS A 137 -5.90 -16.87 4.14
CA LYS A 137 -5.35 -16.48 5.43
C LYS A 137 -6.41 -15.79 6.29
N MET A 138 -7.19 -14.90 5.68
CA MET A 138 -8.17 -14.10 6.39
C MET A 138 -9.26 -13.64 5.43
N ALA A 139 -10.50 -13.61 5.90
CA ALA A 139 -11.60 -13.08 5.11
C ALA A 139 -12.68 -12.45 6.01
N GLY A 140 -13.39 -11.47 5.45
CA GLY A 140 -14.52 -10.83 6.10
C GLY A 140 -15.05 -9.64 5.31
N LEU A 141 -16.08 -8.99 5.85
CA LEU A 141 -16.75 -7.89 5.17
C LEU A 141 -16.18 -6.54 5.61
N TYR A 142 -16.06 -5.64 4.63
CA TYR A 142 -15.89 -4.21 4.85
C TYR A 142 -17.14 -3.44 4.45
N GLN A 143 -17.41 -2.37 5.16
CA GLN A 143 -18.39 -1.35 4.78
C GLN A 143 -17.76 0.02 5.04
N SER A 144 -17.72 0.86 4.02
CA SER A 144 -17.14 2.21 4.12
C SER A 144 -15.72 2.21 4.73
N GLY A 145 -14.90 1.24 4.32
CA GLY A 145 -13.51 1.13 4.76
C GLY A 145 -13.31 0.44 6.12
N ARG A 146 -14.37 0.09 6.85
CA ARG A 146 -14.27 -0.54 8.18
C ARG A 146 -14.77 -1.98 8.21
N ARG A 147 -14.12 -2.84 8.99
CA ARG A 147 -14.54 -4.23 9.18
C ARG A 147 -15.91 -4.30 9.83
N ILE A 148 -16.78 -5.14 9.28
CA ILE A 148 -18.10 -5.45 9.82
C ILE A 148 -18.36 -6.96 9.81
N GLY A 149 -19.25 -7.41 10.68
CA GLY A 149 -19.72 -8.79 10.75
C GLY A 149 -18.59 -9.77 11.11
N THR A 150 -18.81 -11.05 10.81
CA THR A 150 -17.86 -12.10 11.16
C THR A 150 -16.63 -12.05 10.27
N TRP A 151 -15.47 -11.98 10.91
CA TRP A 151 -14.17 -12.16 10.30
C TRP A 151 -13.59 -13.51 10.71
N LYS A 152 -12.91 -14.15 9.76
CA LYS A 152 -12.24 -15.43 9.97
C LYS A 152 -10.77 -15.31 9.62
N ASN A 153 -9.94 -15.95 10.42
CA ASN A 153 -8.51 -16.07 10.18
C ASN A 153 -8.12 -17.55 10.31
N TYR A 154 -7.23 -18.00 9.44
CA TYR A 154 -6.85 -19.39 9.30
C TYR A 154 -5.35 -19.55 9.48
N TYR A 155 -4.93 -20.72 9.95
CA TYR A 155 -3.54 -21.17 9.92
C TYR A 155 -3.09 -21.46 8.47
N PRO A 156 -1.77 -21.55 8.19
CA PRO A 156 -1.25 -21.89 6.86
C PRO A 156 -1.68 -23.26 6.33
N ASP A 157 -2.08 -24.19 7.21
CA ASP A 157 -2.63 -25.48 6.77
C ASP A 157 -4.09 -25.37 6.29
N GLY A 158 -4.76 -24.25 6.56
CA GLY A 158 -6.17 -23.98 6.23
C GLY A 158 -7.13 -24.18 7.41
N GLN A 159 -6.63 -24.61 8.58
CA GLN A 159 -7.49 -24.75 9.76
C GLN A 159 -7.88 -23.38 10.32
N LEU A 160 -9.12 -23.25 10.80
CA LEU A 160 -9.60 -22.00 11.39
C LEU A 160 -8.79 -21.69 12.65
N PHE A 161 -8.13 -20.53 12.68
CA PHE A 161 -7.43 -20.04 13.85
C PHE A 161 -8.37 -19.27 14.77
N TYR A 162 -9.11 -18.31 14.23
CA TYR A 162 -10.17 -17.65 14.99
C TYR A 162 -11.29 -17.16 14.08
N GLN A 163 -12.45 -16.94 14.70
CA GLN A 163 -13.51 -16.13 14.13
C GLN A 163 -14.07 -15.19 15.19
N GLY A 164 -14.49 -14.00 14.75
CA GLY A 164 -15.06 -13.00 15.63
C GLY A 164 -15.77 -11.90 14.87
N ASP A 165 -16.75 -11.28 15.52
CA ASP A 165 -17.50 -10.19 14.90
C ASP A 165 -16.79 -8.84 15.08
N TYR A 166 -16.91 -8.02 14.05
CA TYR A 166 -16.49 -6.63 14.07
C TYR A 166 -17.69 -5.71 13.87
N ASN A 167 -17.67 -4.59 14.59
CA ASN A 167 -18.53 -3.45 14.33
C ASN A 167 -17.64 -2.23 14.07
N ALA A 168 -17.56 -1.81 12.81
CA ALA A 168 -16.74 -0.66 12.40
C ALA A 168 -15.29 -0.72 12.91
N ASP A 169 -14.58 -1.81 12.60
CA ASP A 169 -13.21 -2.14 13.05
C ASP A 169 -13.03 -2.51 14.53
N GLU A 170 -14.08 -2.40 15.32
CA GLU A 170 -14.07 -2.72 16.74
C GLU A 170 -14.51 -4.18 16.98
N PRO A 171 -13.68 -5.02 17.63
CA PRO A 171 -14.10 -6.35 18.07
C PRO A 171 -15.37 -6.30 18.92
N HIS A 172 -16.39 -7.05 18.50
CA HIS A 172 -17.69 -7.13 19.14
C HIS A 172 -18.23 -8.57 19.11
N GLY A 173 -19.23 -8.86 19.93
CA GLY A 173 -19.99 -10.11 19.88
C GLY A 173 -19.17 -11.35 20.23
N ASN A 174 -19.50 -12.47 19.58
CA ASN A 174 -18.91 -13.76 19.86
C ASN A 174 -17.50 -13.86 19.25
N TRP A 175 -16.54 -14.29 20.06
CA TRP A 175 -15.18 -14.56 19.63
C TRP A 175 -14.80 -15.98 20.00
N THR A 176 -14.25 -16.71 19.02
CA THR A 176 -13.78 -18.08 19.22
C THR A 176 -12.42 -18.26 18.57
N TYR A 177 -11.50 -18.85 19.30
CA TYR A 177 -10.16 -19.18 18.86
C TYR A 177 -9.95 -20.68 19.00
N TYR A 178 -9.15 -21.24 18.12
CA TYR A 178 -8.87 -22.66 18.04
C TYR A 178 -7.37 -22.91 18.03
N TYR A 179 -6.97 -24.09 18.48
CA TYR A 179 -5.63 -24.62 18.23
C TYR A 179 -5.50 -25.07 16.77
N LYS A 180 -4.26 -25.31 16.33
CA LYS A 180 -3.92 -25.84 15.00
C LYS A 180 -4.41 -27.28 14.73
N ASN A 181 -5.11 -27.91 15.68
CA ASN A 181 -5.79 -29.18 15.44
C ASN A 181 -7.32 -29.03 15.43
N GLY A 182 -7.81 -27.79 15.39
CA GLY A 182 -9.23 -27.44 15.36
C GLY A 182 -9.94 -27.49 16.71
N GLN A 183 -9.26 -27.90 17.79
CA GLN A 183 -9.87 -27.93 19.13
C GLN A 183 -9.97 -26.52 19.72
N LEU A 184 -10.97 -26.30 20.57
CA LEU A 184 -11.22 -25.01 21.21
C LEU A 184 -10.00 -24.57 22.02
N LEU A 185 -9.50 -23.37 21.73
CA LEU A 185 -8.49 -22.69 22.54
C LEU A 185 -9.15 -21.75 23.54
N GLN A 186 -10.04 -20.89 23.07
CA GLN A 186 -10.82 -20.02 23.95
C GLN A 186 -12.04 -19.44 23.24
N LYS A 187 -13.07 -19.07 24.00
CA LYS A 187 -14.22 -18.33 23.48
C LYS A 187 -14.83 -17.42 24.54
N GLY A 188 -15.49 -16.36 24.07
CA GLY A 188 -16.20 -15.42 24.93
C GLY A 188 -16.81 -14.27 24.14
N GLN A 189 -17.24 -13.24 24.86
CA GLN A 189 -17.81 -12.03 24.28
C GLN A 189 -16.79 -10.90 24.25
N MET A 190 -16.82 -10.11 23.18
CA MET A 190 -16.13 -8.83 23.07
C MET A 190 -17.16 -7.71 23.02
N SER A 191 -16.86 -6.59 23.68
CA SER A 191 -17.61 -5.35 23.52
C SER A 191 -16.63 -4.19 23.59
N LYS A 192 -16.73 -3.26 22.65
CA LYS A 192 -15.84 -2.11 22.57
C LYS A 192 -14.35 -2.46 22.52
N GLY A 193 -14.01 -3.54 21.81
CA GLY A 193 -12.64 -4.02 21.68
C GLY A 193 -12.06 -4.69 22.93
N VAL A 194 -12.83 -4.83 24.01
CA VAL A 194 -12.40 -5.52 25.24
C VAL A 194 -13.24 -6.76 25.49
N ARG A 195 -12.66 -7.72 26.23
CA ARG A 195 -13.38 -8.89 26.72
C ARG A 195 -14.53 -8.43 27.62
N VAL A 196 -15.67 -9.11 27.55
CA VAL A 196 -16.79 -8.95 28.51
C VAL A 196 -17.36 -10.30 28.88
N GLY A 197 -18.01 -10.35 30.05
CA GLY A 197 -18.59 -11.58 30.59
C GLY A 197 -17.54 -12.63 30.93
N SER A 198 -17.95 -13.90 30.88
CA SER A 198 -17.08 -15.03 31.19
C SER A 198 -16.41 -15.56 29.93
N TRP A 199 -15.10 -15.84 30.02
CA TRP A 199 -14.31 -16.44 28.95
C TRP A 199 -13.97 -17.88 29.28
N GLN A 200 -14.28 -18.80 28.37
CA GLN A 200 -13.82 -20.19 28.46
C GLN A 200 -12.45 -20.29 27.80
N ILE A 201 -11.45 -20.81 28.51
CA ILE A 201 -10.05 -20.92 28.05
C ILE A 201 -9.57 -22.35 28.32
N CYS A 202 -9.12 -23.05 27.29
CA CYS A 202 -8.60 -24.41 27.41
C CYS A 202 -7.08 -24.37 27.56
N VAL A 203 -6.52 -25.25 28.39
CA VAL A 203 -5.07 -25.26 28.71
C VAL A 203 -4.25 -25.83 27.54
N GLN A 204 -4.80 -26.85 26.91
CA GLN A 204 -4.19 -27.57 25.79
C GLN A 204 -5.30 -28.13 24.89
N PRO A 205 -4.97 -28.57 23.66
CA PRO A 205 -5.96 -29.15 22.79
C PRO A 205 -6.66 -30.37 23.44
N GLY A 206 -7.99 -30.31 23.55
CA GLY A 206 -8.82 -31.36 24.15
C GLY A 206 -8.69 -31.49 25.68
N GLY A 207 -7.88 -30.64 26.31
CA GLY A 207 -7.68 -30.60 27.75
C GLY A 207 -8.80 -29.85 28.49
N PRO A 208 -8.69 -29.74 29.83
CA PRO A 208 -9.66 -29.03 30.64
C PRO A 208 -9.68 -27.54 30.27
N CYS A 209 -10.88 -26.95 30.36
CA CYS A 209 -11.10 -25.53 30.14
C CYS A 209 -11.54 -24.86 31.43
N GLN A 210 -10.99 -23.69 31.70
CA GLN A 210 -11.31 -22.85 32.84
C GLN A 210 -12.18 -21.68 32.38
N THR A 211 -12.98 -21.15 33.31
CA THR A 211 -13.78 -19.95 33.09
C THR A 211 -13.13 -18.77 33.80
N GLU A 212 -12.67 -17.79 33.04
CA GLU A 212 -12.15 -16.53 33.56
C GLU A 212 -13.29 -15.51 33.66
N GLN A 213 -13.56 -15.04 34.89
CA GLN A 213 -14.45 -13.89 35.12
C GLN A 213 -13.62 -12.61 35.01
N ASN A 214 -14.03 -11.72 34.10
CA ASN A 214 -13.22 -10.65 33.57
C ASN A 214 -12.76 -9.62 34.64
N ARG A 215 -11.57 -9.84 35.22
CA ARG A 215 -10.82 -8.82 36.01
C ARG A 215 -9.77 -8.09 35.17
N ASN A 216 -9.52 -8.52 33.93
CA ASN A 216 -8.50 -7.94 33.05
C ASN A 216 -9.05 -7.70 31.63
N PRO A 217 -9.25 -6.44 31.20
CA PRO A 217 -9.83 -6.11 29.90
C PRO A 217 -8.88 -6.36 28.72
N ALA A 218 -7.60 -6.69 28.99
CA ALA A 218 -6.63 -6.96 27.94
C ALA A 218 -6.99 -8.27 27.21
N ALA A 219 -6.93 -8.21 25.88
CA ALA A 219 -6.91 -9.40 25.06
C ALA A 219 -5.78 -10.36 25.54
N PRO A 220 -5.98 -11.68 25.41
CA PRO A 220 -5.08 -12.67 25.99
C PRO A 220 -3.62 -12.38 25.60
N ARG A 221 -2.64 -12.76 26.41
CA ARG A 221 -1.26 -12.93 25.92
C ARG A 221 -1.07 -14.42 25.70
N LEU A 222 -0.86 -14.84 24.46
CA LEU A 222 -0.48 -16.21 24.16
C LEU A 222 1.00 -16.33 24.54
N SER A 223 1.26 -16.49 25.83
CA SER A 223 2.62 -16.74 26.35
C SER A 223 3.21 -18.03 25.78
N HIS A 224 2.40 -18.93 25.22
CA HIS A 224 2.82 -20.23 24.69
C HIS A 224 2.72 -20.39 23.17
N MET A 225 2.25 -19.37 22.42
CA MET A 225 2.45 -19.43 20.97
C MET A 225 3.90 -19.06 20.69
N GLN A 226 4.65 -19.97 20.07
CA GLN A 226 5.86 -19.60 19.35
C GLN A 226 5.46 -18.40 18.50
N LYS A 227 6.01 -17.21 18.81
CA LYS A 227 5.97 -16.10 17.87
C LYS A 227 6.52 -16.71 16.59
N GLU A 228 5.68 -16.87 15.58
CA GLU A 228 6.18 -17.26 14.27
C GLU A 228 7.33 -16.30 13.98
N SER A 229 8.52 -16.86 13.81
CA SER A 229 9.68 -16.09 13.39
C SER A 229 9.22 -15.26 12.20
N PRO A 230 9.46 -13.93 12.18
CA PRO A 230 8.94 -13.09 11.12
C PRO A 230 9.40 -13.69 9.80
N ILE A 231 8.46 -14.31 9.06
CA ILE A 231 8.68 -14.72 7.68
C ILE A 231 9.27 -13.50 7.02
N SER A 232 10.50 -13.67 6.55
CA SER A 232 11.46 -12.67 6.12
C SER A 232 10.91 -11.25 6.01
N LYS A 233 11.62 -10.30 6.62
CA LYS A 233 11.57 -8.87 6.31
C LYS A 233 11.95 -8.56 4.83
N SER A 234 11.69 -9.46 3.87
CA SER A 234 11.75 -9.17 2.46
C SER A 234 10.49 -8.40 2.06
N LEU A 235 10.61 -7.08 2.18
CA LEU A 235 9.98 -6.11 1.28
C LEU A 235 8.46 -6.23 1.08
N ARG A 236 7.68 -6.22 2.16
CA ARG A 236 6.33 -5.63 2.04
C ARG A 236 6.53 -4.12 1.84
N SER A 237 6.34 -3.65 0.61
CA SER A 237 5.94 -2.25 0.42
C SER A 237 4.64 -2.07 1.19
N THR A 238 4.72 -1.56 2.42
CA THR A 238 3.56 -1.18 3.22
C THR A 238 2.87 0.06 2.67
N ARG A 239 3.41 0.63 1.60
CA ARG A 239 2.85 1.78 0.92
C ARG A 239 2.02 1.30 -0.25
N ASP A 240 0.83 1.86 -0.32
CA ASP A 240 -0.02 1.77 -1.48
C ASP A 240 0.78 2.11 -2.76
N PRO A 241 0.79 1.24 -3.80
CA PRO A 241 1.49 1.53 -5.04
C PRO A 241 1.02 2.81 -5.74
N ALA A 242 -0.23 3.20 -5.52
CA ALA A 242 -0.80 4.45 -6.03
C ALA A 242 -0.28 5.69 -5.30
N ALA A 243 0.22 5.58 -4.06
CA ALA A 243 0.66 6.73 -3.27
C ALA A 243 1.81 7.49 -3.93
N LEU A 244 2.66 6.80 -4.70
CA LEU A 244 3.74 7.41 -5.47
C LEU A 244 3.23 8.33 -6.59
N LEU A 245 1.95 8.23 -6.97
CA LEU A 245 1.32 9.08 -7.98
C LEU A 245 0.53 10.25 -7.34
N GLU A 246 0.47 10.35 -6.01
CA GLU A 246 -0.27 11.41 -5.34
C GLU A 246 0.33 12.80 -5.58
N GLY A 247 -0.54 13.71 -6.02
CA GLY A 247 -0.15 15.05 -6.48
C GLY A 247 0.38 15.08 -7.92
N MET A 248 0.41 13.95 -8.64
CA MET A 248 0.56 13.92 -10.10
C MET A 248 -0.78 13.95 -10.83
N ASP A 249 -1.88 13.67 -10.12
CA ASP A 249 -3.24 13.74 -10.61
C ASP A 249 -3.82 15.15 -10.37
N ALA A 250 -4.42 15.77 -11.40
CA ALA A 250 -5.13 17.03 -11.23
C ALA A 250 -6.41 16.79 -10.43
N GLY A 251 -6.55 17.43 -9.26
CA GLY A 251 -7.77 17.39 -8.45
C GLY A 251 -7.99 16.12 -7.61
N GLY A 252 -6.97 15.28 -7.43
CA GLY A 252 -7.09 14.08 -6.59
C GLY A 252 -7.32 14.43 -5.12
N VAL A 253 -8.43 13.96 -4.54
CA VAL A 253 -8.57 13.86 -3.09
C VAL A 253 -7.48 12.89 -2.60
N PRO A 254 -6.67 13.26 -1.59
CA PRO A 254 -5.67 12.35 -1.02
C PRO A 254 -6.31 11.01 -0.65
N ASP A 255 -5.64 9.90 -0.90
CA ASP A 255 -6.15 8.60 -0.45
C ASP A 255 -6.12 8.60 1.09
N GLN A 256 -7.30 8.83 1.69
CA GLN A 256 -7.48 8.77 3.14
C GLN A 256 -7.68 7.34 3.63
N THR A 257 -7.38 6.31 2.81
CA THR A 257 -7.36 4.95 3.35
C THR A 257 -6.43 4.94 4.56
N PRO A 258 -6.90 4.44 5.71
CA PRO A 258 -6.05 4.28 6.87
C PRO A 258 -4.91 3.31 6.52
N HIS A 259 -3.78 3.86 6.09
CA HIS A 259 -2.56 3.13 5.82
C HIS A 259 -1.94 2.78 7.17
N GLY A 260 -2.40 1.65 7.70
CA GLY A 260 -2.14 1.23 9.07
C GLY A 260 -3.28 1.62 9.99
N LEU A 261 -4.40 0.90 9.90
CA LEU A 261 -5.27 0.79 11.07
C LEU A 261 -4.39 0.26 12.20
N LYS A 262 -4.31 1.01 13.31
CA LYS A 262 -3.89 0.46 14.59
C LYS A 262 -4.82 -0.72 14.83
N ASN A 263 -4.34 -1.92 14.52
CA ASN A 263 -5.11 -3.10 14.78
C ASN A 263 -5.23 -3.22 16.29
N ASN A 264 -6.38 -2.88 16.85
CA ASN A 264 -6.61 -3.02 18.29
C ASN A 264 -6.83 -4.48 18.67
N ASN A 265 -6.97 -5.37 17.68
CA ASN A 265 -6.81 -6.79 17.90
C ASN A 265 -5.29 -7.11 17.94
N PRO A 266 -4.72 -7.46 19.10
CA PRO A 266 -3.30 -7.84 19.16
C PRO A 266 -2.98 -9.12 18.36
N TRP A 267 -4.00 -9.85 17.87
CA TRP A 267 -3.84 -11.10 17.12
C TRP A 267 -3.61 -10.94 15.62
N ASP A 268 -3.90 -9.78 15.03
CA ASP A 268 -3.60 -9.52 13.61
C ASP A 268 -2.45 -8.51 13.43
N ARG A 269 -1.57 -8.38 14.42
CA ARG A 269 -0.32 -7.59 14.35
C ARG A 269 0.90 -8.48 14.10
#